data_AF-A0AA35NX82-F1
#
_entry.id   AF-A0AA35NX82-F1
#
_cell.length_a   1.000
_cell.length_b   1.000
_cell.length_c   1.000
_cell.angle_alpha   90.00
_cell.angle_beta   90.00
_cell.angle_gamma   90.00
#
_symmetry.space_group_name_H-M   'P 1'
#
loop_
_entity.id
_entity.type
_entity.pdbx_description
1 polymer ?
#
loop_
_entity_poly.entity_id
_entity_poly.type
_entity_poly.pdbx_seq_one_letter_code
_entity_poly.pdbx_strand_id
1 'polypeptide(L)'
;MLNADRLSPSGLEYLAQQHVLTYMEDAVSQLLESRDDISQYGIARFFTEYFNSVRQGTHILFREFNFVQATPHNRASFLRTFWRCFRTVGKNGGEFSLSISNTLCLEQN
;
A
#
# COMPACT_ATOMS: atom_id res chain seq x y z
N MET A 1 -16.67 -30.88 20.28
CA MET A 1 -16.72 -30.30 18.92
C MET A 1 -16.29 -28.85 19.05
N LEU A 2 -15.23 -28.42 18.36
CA LEU A 2 -14.76 -27.03 18.38
C LEU A 2 -15.71 -26.18 17.52
N ASN A 3 -16.30 -25.13 18.12
CA ASN A 3 -17.20 -24.21 17.43
C ASN A 3 -16.42 -23.39 16.38
N ALA A 4 -16.72 -23.64 15.10
CA ALA A 4 -16.13 -22.89 13.99
C ALA A 4 -16.44 -21.39 14.06
N ASP A 5 -17.57 -21.00 14.65
CA ASP A 5 -17.97 -19.60 14.84
C ASP A 5 -17.12 -18.81 15.84
N ARG A 6 -16.27 -19.49 16.63
CA ARG A 6 -15.27 -18.83 17.49
C ARG A 6 -13.94 -18.56 16.78
N LEU A 7 -13.77 -19.05 15.55
CA LEU A 7 -12.55 -18.91 14.76
C LEU A 7 -12.65 -17.76 13.74
N SER A 8 -13.87 -17.27 13.46
CA SER A 8 -14.04 -16.10 12.60
C SER A 8 -13.81 -14.82 13.42
N PRO A 9 -12.88 -13.94 13.00
CA PRO A 9 -12.75 -12.64 13.62
C PRO A 9 -14.07 -11.88 13.47
N SER A 10 -14.45 -11.14 14.51
CA SER A 10 -15.56 -10.20 14.43
C SER A 10 -15.34 -9.23 13.26
N GLY A 11 -16.42 -8.67 12.71
CA GLY A 11 -16.31 -7.72 11.60
C GLY A 11 -15.34 -6.57 11.90
N LEU A 12 -15.32 -6.09 13.14
CA LEU A 12 -14.38 -5.05 13.59
C LEU A 12 -12.93 -5.53 13.60
N GLU A 13 -12.67 -6.75 14.08
CA GLU A 13 -11.33 -7.33 14.05
C GLU A 13 -10.85 -7.54 12.62
N TYR A 14 -11.73 -7.99 11.71
CA TYR A 14 -11.40 -8.10 10.29
C TYR A 14 -11.01 -6.73 9.70
N LEU A 15 -11.81 -5.69 9.93
CA LEU A 15 -11.52 -4.34 9.43
C LEU A 15 -10.21 -3.79 9.99
N ALA A 16 -9.92 -4.06 11.27
CA ALA A 16 -8.66 -3.67 11.91
C ALA A 16 -7.46 -4.43 11.33
N GLN A 17 -7.57 -5.76 11.16
CA GLN A 17 -6.54 -6.60 10.55
C GLN A 17 -6.23 -6.19 9.10
N GLN A 18 -7.23 -5.73 8.36
CA GLN A 18 -7.07 -5.25 6.98
C GLN A 18 -6.69 -3.76 6.90
N HIS A 19 -6.49 -3.08 8.03
CA HIS A 19 -6.13 -1.65 8.09
C HIS A 19 -7.10 -0.74 7.33
N VAL A 20 -8.39 -1.10 7.29
CA VAL A 20 -9.39 -0.38 6.48
C VAL A 20 -9.51 1.08 6.89
N LEU A 21 -9.42 1.37 8.19
CA LEU A 21 -9.51 2.75 8.69
C LEU A 21 -8.38 3.63 8.14
N THR A 22 -7.15 3.11 8.08
CA THR A 22 -5.99 3.83 7.52
C THR A 22 -6.21 4.22 6.06
N TYR A 23 -6.77 3.31 5.25
CA TYR A 23 -7.07 3.60 3.84
C TYR A 23 -8.28 4.53 3.68
N MET A 24 -9.29 4.42 4.55
CA MET A 24 -10.44 5.33 4.51
C MET A 24 -10.05 6.76 4.90
N GLU A 25 -9.25 6.94 5.96
CA GLU A 25 -8.75 8.24 6.39
C GLU A 25 -7.90 8.90 5.30
N ASP A 26 -7.01 8.13 4.67
CA ASP A 26 -6.20 8.61 3.57
C ASP A 26 -7.04 8.98 2.33
N ALA A 27 -7.95 8.10 1.91
CA ALA A 27 -8.85 8.37 0.79
C ALA A 27 -9.66 9.65 1.01
N VAL A 28 -10.23 9.82 2.21
CA VAL A 28 -10.98 11.03 2.55
C VAL A 28 -10.06 12.24 2.55
N SER A 29 -8.86 12.17 3.13
CA SER A 29 -7.92 13.30 3.14
C SER A 29 -7.58 13.76 1.71
N GLN A 30 -7.24 12.82 0.82
CA GLN A 30 -6.98 13.11 -0.59
C GLN A 30 -8.22 13.65 -1.32
N LEU A 31 -9.41 13.14 -1.02
CA LEU A 31 -10.67 13.64 -1.57
C LEU A 31 -10.91 15.11 -1.19
N LEU A 32 -10.59 15.48 0.06
CA LEU A 32 -10.77 16.85 0.53
C LEU A 32 -9.70 17.82 0.00
N GLU A 33 -8.52 17.33 -0.33
CA GLU A 33 -7.43 18.10 -0.95
C GLU A 33 -7.66 18.37 -2.44
N SER A 34 -8.35 17.47 -3.15
CA SER A 34 -8.56 17.51 -4.61
C SER A 34 -9.98 17.92 -5.03
N ARG A 35 -10.71 18.64 -4.15
CA ARG A 35 -12.15 18.94 -4.31
C ARG A 35 -12.53 19.57 -5.66
N ASP A 36 -11.67 20.42 -6.21
CA ASP A 36 -11.95 21.12 -7.47
C ASP A 36 -11.96 20.16 -8.68
N ASP A 37 -11.07 19.15 -8.69
CA ASP A 37 -10.96 18.13 -9.75
C ASP A 37 -12.07 17.06 -9.66
N ILE A 38 -12.54 16.76 -8.44
CA ILE A 38 -13.54 15.71 -8.19
C ILE A 38 -14.93 16.09 -8.71
N SER A 39 -15.22 17.38 -8.86
CA SER A 39 -16.48 17.90 -9.38
C SER A 39 -16.87 17.31 -10.74
N GLN A 40 -15.89 16.87 -11.54
CA GLN A 40 -16.11 16.28 -12.87
C GLN A 40 -16.29 14.75 -12.86
N TYR A 41 -15.67 14.03 -11.92
CA TYR A 41 -15.60 12.56 -11.94
C TYR A 41 -16.51 11.88 -10.91
N GLY A 42 -16.92 12.63 -9.88
CA GLY A 42 -17.80 12.15 -8.82
C GLY A 42 -17.09 11.34 -7.73
N ILE A 43 -17.62 11.44 -6.50
CA ILE A 43 -17.04 10.85 -5.28
C ILE A 43 -16.92 9.32 -5.39
N ALA A 44 -17.94 8.64 -5.94
CA ALA A 44 -17.92 7.19 -6.08
C ALA A 44 -16.76 6.70 -6.97
N ARG A 45 -16.47 7.43 -8.06
CA ARG A 45 -15.36 7.09 -8.96
C ARG A 45 -14.02 7.32 -8.28
N PHE A 46 -13.87 8.41 -7.53
CA PHE A 46 -12.67 8.67 -6.74
C PHE A 46 -12.33 7.49 -5.81
N PHE A 47 -13.29 7.05 -4.99
CA PHE A 47 -13.06 5.91 -4.09
C PHE A 47 -12.76 4.62 -4.85
N THR A 48 -13.42 4.40 -5.99
CA THR A 48 -13.15 3.24 -6.84
C THR A 48 -11.70 3.22 -7.32
N GLU A 49 -11.19 4.35 -7.83
CA GLU A 49 -9.81 4.47 -8.30
C GLU A 49 -8.82 4.36 -7.14
N TYR A 50 -9.10 5.01 -6.01
CA TYR A 50 -8.26 4.93 -4.81
C TYR A 50 -8.09 3.48 -4.36
N PHE A 51 -9.18 2.75 -4.12
CA PHE A 51 -9.09 1.36 -3.66
C PHE A 51 -8.55 0.41 -4.74
N ASN A 52 -8.75 0.71 -6.02
CA ASN A 52 -8.06 0.00 -7.09
C ASN A 52 -6.54 0.21 -7.03
N SER A 53 -6.07 1.43 -6.71
CA SER A 53 -4.64 1.71 -6.53
C SER A 53 -4.07 0.97 -5.31
N VAL A 54 -4.81 0.89 -4.20
CA VAL A 54 -4.43 0.10 -3.02
C VAL A 54 -4.30 -1.37 -3.38
N ARG A 55 -5.30 -1.93 -4.09
CA ARG A 55 -5.28 -3.32 -4.58
C ARG A 55 -4.09 -3.60 -5.48
N GLN A 56 -3.71 -2.65 -6.33
CA GLN A 56 -2.58 -2.77 -7.26
C GLN A 56 -1.22 -2.49 -6.58
N GLY A 57 -1.23 -1.84 -5.41
CA GLY A 57 -0.03 -1.42 -4.69
C GLY A 57 0.63 -0.17 -5.29
N THR A 58 -0.11 0.65 -6.02
CA THR A 58 0.39 1.91 -6.62
C THR A 58 0.08 3.14 -5.77
N HIS A 59 -0.78 3.01 -4.76
CA HIS A 59 -1.15 4.06 -3.79
C HIS A 59 0.03 4.61 -2.98
N ILE A 60 1.18 3.93 -3.00
CA ILE A 60 2.41 4.32 -2.30
C ILE A 60 3.22 5.40 -3.03
N LEU A 61 2.87 5.73 -4.29
CA LEU A 61 3.61 6.69 -5.09
C LEU A 61 3.37 8.11 -4.59
N PHE A 62 4.44 8.92 -4.51
CA PHE A 62 4.38 10.30 -4.02
C PHE A 62 3.84 10.45 -2.60
N ARG A 63 4.06 9.45 -1.75
CA ARG A 63 3.63 9.44 -0.35
C ARG A 63 4.80 9.64 0.59
N GLU A 64 4.52 10.28 1.72
CA GLU A 64 5.50 10.40 2.79
C GLU A 64 5.83 9.05 3.42
N PHE A 65 7.04 8.94 3.99
CA PHE A 65 7.51 7.73 4.65
C PHE A 65 6.56 7.24 5.74
N ASN A 66 5.95 8.15 6.50
CA ASN A 66 4.97 7.83 7.54
C ASN A 66 3.79 7.01 7.02
N PHE A 67 3.27 7.35 5.84
CA PHE A 67 2.21 6.57 5.21
C PHE A 67 2.73 5.21 4.71
N VAL A 68 3.94 5.18 4.13
CA VAL A 68 4.55 3.94 3.63
C VAL A 68 4.78 2.92 4.75
N GLN A 69 5.20 3.37 5.93
CA GLN A 69 5.45 2.48 7.07
C GLN A 69 4.17 2.01 7.79
N ALA A 70 3.03 2.70 7.62
CA ALA A 70 1.82 2.53 8.42
C ALA A 70 1.20 1.12 8.38
N THR A 71 1.32 0.40 7.26
CA THR A 71 0.73 -0.94 7.11
C THR A 71 1.73 -1.93 6.47
N PRO A 72 1.64 -3.24 6.76
CA PRO A 72 2.44 -4.24 6.07
C PRO A 72 2.28 -4.21 4.54
N HIS A 73 1.05 -3.97 4.06
CA HIS A 73 0.76 -3.89 2.63
C HIS A 73 1.40 -2.67 1.97
N ASN A 74 1.44 -1.52 2.65
CA ASN A 74 2.12 -0.32 2.15
C ASN A 74 3.62 -0.58 1.99
N ARG A 75 4.26 -1.16 3.00
CA ARG A 75 5.70 -1.51 2.94
C ARG A 75 5.99 -2.49 1.79
N ALA A 76 5.18 -3.53 1.65
CA ALA A 76 5.33 -4.51 0.57
C ALA A 76 5.14 -3.87 -0.82
N SER A 77 4.15 -2.99 -0.96
CA SER A 77 3.85 -2.25 -2.20
C SER A 77 4.98 -1.30 -2.57
N PHE A 78 5.56 -0.61 -1.58
CA PHE A 78 6.73 0.24 -1.76
C PHE A 78 7.94 -0.57 -2.23
N LEU A 79 8.28 -1.65 -1.54
CA LEU A 79 9.39 -2.53 -1.94
C LEU A 79 9.19 -3.06 -3.36
N ARG A 80 8.00 -3.55 -3.70
CA ARG A 80 7.69 -4.05 -5.05
C ARG A 80 7.94 -2.97 -6.11
N THR A 81 7.50 -1.75 -5.85
CA THR A 81 7.67 -0.61 -6.77
C THR A 81 9.13 -0.19 -6.87
N PHE A 82 9.81 -0.07 -5.73
CA PHE A 82 11.23 0.23 -5.63
C PHE A 82 12.06 -0.79 -6.43
N TRP A 83 11.85 -2.09 -6.19
CA TRP A 83 12.53 -3.16 -6.93
C TRP A 83 12.21 -3.16 -8.42
N ARG A 84 10.98 -2.80 -8.80
CA ARG A 84 10.62 -2.67 -10.22
C ARG A 84 11.42 -1.55 -10.88
N CYS A 85 11.47 -0.38 -10.25
CA CYS A 85 12.27 0.75 -10.74
C CYS A 85 13.76 0.40 -10.76
N PHE A 86 14.26 -0.22 -9.69
CA PHE A 86 15.66 -0.59 -9.56
C PHE A 86 16.09 -1.62 -10.61
N ARG A 87 15.30 -2.66 -10.90
CA ARG A 87 15.60 -3.62 -11.97
C ARG A 87 15.61 -2.96 -13.36
N THR A 88 14.71 -2.01 -13.60
CA THR A 88 14.71 -1.25 -14.85
C THR A 88 15.96 -0.39 -14.98
N VAL A 89 16.42 0.23 -13.88
CA VAL A 89 17.67 1.01 -13.85
C VAL A 89 18.91 0.11 -13.94
N GLY A 90 18.93 -1.03 -13.25
CA GLY A 90 20.05 -1.99 -13.25
C GLY A 90 20.24 -2.72 -14.58
N LYS A 91 19.16 -2.91 -15.36
CA LYS A 91 19.28 -3.33 -16.78
C LYS A 91 19.97 -2.28 -17.65
N ASN A 92 19.99 -1.02 -17.20
CA ASN A 92 20.60 0.12 -17.90
C ASN A 92 21.90 0.62 -17.20
N GLY A 93 22.31 0.04 -16.08
CA GLY A 93 23.47 0.48 -15.29
C GLY A 93 23.97 -0.62 -14.35
N GLY A 94 25.18 -1.14 -14.61
CA GLY A 94 25.77 -2.27 -13.89
C GLY A 94 26.10 -2.01 -12.41
N GLU A 95 26.29 -3.12 -11.70
CA GLU A 95 26.91 -3.31 -10.37
C GLU A 95 26.19 -2.90 -9.06
N PHE A 96 25.18 -2.02 -9.04
CA PHE A 96 24.50 -1.69 -7.77
C PHE A 96 23.47 -2.72 -7.27
N SER A 97 23.14 -3.76 -8.05
CA SER A 97 22.03 -4.70 -7.74
C SER A 97 22.35 -5.79 -6.73
N LEU A 98 23.63 -6.11 -6.49
CA LEU A 98 24.02 -7.23 -5.63
C LEU A 98 24.17 -6.85 -4.15
N SER A 99 24.48 -5.59 -3.85
CA SER A 99 24.71 -5.13 -2.47
C SER A 99 23.42 -5.00 -1.66
N ILE A 100 22.35 -4.42 -2.22
CA ILE A 100 21.08 -4.20 -1.51
C ILE A 100 20.34 -5.50 -1.19
N SER A 101 20.36 -6.49 -2.11
CA SER A 101 19.73 -7.80 -1.87
C SER A 101 20.38 -8.55 -0.70
N ASN A 102 21.70 -8.43 -0.55
CA ASN A 102 22.40 -9.06 0.57
C ASN A 102 22.11 -8.36 1.90
N THR A 103 21.94 -7.04 1.91
CA THR A 103 21.60 -6.29 3.14
C THR A 103 20.18 -6.59 3.63
N LEU A 104 19.19 -6.71 2.74
CA LEU A 104 17.80 -6.97 3.13
C LEU A 104 17.52 -8.44 3.51
N CYS A 105 18.31 -9.40 3.01
CA CYS A 105 18.24 -10.80 3.45
C CYS A 105 18.89 -11.02 4.83
N LEU A 106 19.83 -10.16 5.25
CA LEU A 106 20.52 -10.30 6.54
C LEU A 106 19.71 -9.76 7.73
N GLU A 107 18.67 -8.94 7.50
CA GLU A 107 17.77 -8.46 8.57
C GLU A 107 16.60 -9.42 8.87
N GLN A 108 16.58 -10.65 8.32
CA GLN A 108 15.55 -11.67 8.59
C GLN A 108 16.06 -12.94 9.30
N ASN A 109 17.23 -12.92 9.92
CA ASN A 109 17.71 -14.01 10.79
C ASN A 109 17.90 -13.55 12.24
#